data_AF-A0A2A7B9C2-F1
#
_entry.id   AF-A0A2A7B9C2-F1
#
_cell.length_a   1.000
_cell.length_b   1.000
_cell.length_c   1.000
_cell.angle_alpha   90.00
_cell.angle_beta   90.00
_cell.angle_gamma   90.00
#
_symmetry.space_group_name_H-M   'P 1'
#
loop_
_entity.id
_entity.type
_entity.pdbx_description
1 polymer ?
#
loop_
_entity_poly.entity_id
_entity_poly.type
_entity_poly.pdbx_seq_one_letter_code
_entity_poly.pdbx_strand_id
1 'polypeptide(L)'
;MKLKFTHKTWYFFLLCAAAASMLNGFAVLGGMDFSFLEMAAFCITGITLLFLAAEKGSSAKDKRNYFGLFVVLMLSYMGRGWAAYICSALVWPGLLGYEYQKGRPIQRQLQLVGAAEVLHLLFVLLTVYGGMAGLSFWANLLWVLLACARGWAALSLYKMQEDA
;
A
#
# COMPACT_ATOMS: atom_id res chain seq x y z
N MET A 1 0.23 -31.56 -6.17
CA MET A 1 1.13 -30.57 -6.80
C MET A 1 1.48 -29.51 -5.76
N LYS A 2 2.76 -29.32 -5.40
CA LYS A 2 3.17 -28.22 -4.51
C LYS A 2 3.21 -26.94 -5.33
N LEU A 3 2.17 -26.10 -5.21
CA LEU A 3 2.22 -24.74 -5.74
C LEU A 3 3.28 -23.97 -4.94
N LYS A 4 4.51 -23.87 -5.48
CA LYS A 4 5.56 -23.03 -4.91
C LYS A 4 5.22 -21.58 -5.27
N PHE A 5 4.31 -20.96 -4.52
CA PHE A 5 4.04 -19.53 -4.64
C PHE A 5 5.21 -18.76 -4.02
N THR A 6 6.08 -18.23 -4.89
CA THR A 6 7.30 -17.50 -4.51
C THR A 6 6.95 -16.05 -4.14
N HIS A 7 7.81 -15.38 -3.33
CA HIS A 7 7.75 -13.94 -3.04
C HIS A 7 7.45 -13.06 -4.27
N LYS A 8 7.95 -13.46 -5.46
CA LYS A 8 7.67 -12.84 -6.76
C LYS A 8 6.17 -12.72 -7.09
N THR A 9 5.39 -13.78 -6.84
CA THR A 9 3.94 -13.78 -7.09
C THR A 9 3.22 -12.80 -6.18
N TRP A 10 3.64 -12.71 -4.92
CA TRP A 10 3.05 -11.81 -3.93
C TRP A 10 3.38 -10.34 -4.25
N TYR A 11 4.62 -10.02 -4.64
CA TYR A 11 4.96 -8.67 -5.09
C TYR A 11 4.25 -8.28 -6.40
N PHE A 12 3.98 -9.25 -7.29
CA PHE A 12 3.15 -8.99 -8.47
C PHE A 12 1.71 -8.62 -8.09
N PHE A 13 1.12 -9.29 -7.10
CA PHE A 13 -0.20 -8.90 -6.59
C PHE A 13 -0.22 -7.49 -5.99
N LEU A 14 0.84 -7.08 -5.27
CA LEU A 14 0.97 -5.69 -4.80
C LEU A 14 1.07 -4.68 -5.95
N LEU A 15 1.73 -5.05 -7.06
CA LEU A 15 1.77 -4.22 -8.27
C LEU A 15 0.37 -4.10 -8.88
N CYS A 16 -0.40 -5.19 -8.95
CA CYS A 16 -1.79 -5.17 -9.40
C CYS A 16 -2.69 -4.31 -8.49
N ALA A 17 -2.50 -4.38 -7.17
CA ALA A 17 -3.23 -3.54 -6.22
C ALA A 17 -2.92 -2.05 -6.43
N ALA A 18 -1.65 -1.70 -6.60
CA ALA A 18 -1.24 -0.33 -6.89
C ALA A 18 -1.81 0.16 -8.24
N ALA A 19 -1.84 -0.69 -9.27
CA ALA A 19 -2.44 -0.36 -10.56
C ALA A 19 -3.96 -0.14 -10.48
N ALA A 20 -4.67 -0.98 -9.71
CA ALA A 20 -6.11 -0.81 -9.49
C ALA A 20 -6.44 0.50 -8.74
N SER A 21 -5.67 0.83 -7.71
CA SER A 21 -5.81 2.10 -6.97
C SER A 21 -5.46 3.32 -7.85
N MET A 22 -4.44 3.19 -8.71
CA MET A 22 -4.09 4.24 -9.68
C MET A 22 -5.22 4.48 -10.69
N LEU A 23 -5.83 3.43 -11.23
CA LEU A 23 -6.97 3.54 -12.15
C LEU A 23 -8.16 4.24 -11.49
N ASN A 24 -8.45 3.94 -10.23
CA ASN A 24 -9.46 4.66 -9.48
C ASN A 24 -9.07 6.15 -9.30
N GLY A 25 -7.83 6.44 -8.92
CA GLY A 25 -7.37 7.83 -8.78
C GLY A 25 -7.53 8.67 -10.05
N PHE A 26 -7.23 8.10 -11.22
CA PHE A 26 -7.48 8.79 -12.50
C PHE A 26 -8.96 8.98 -12.81
N ALA A 27 -9.80 7.99 -12.48
CA ALA A 27 -11.23 8.10 -12.66
C ALA A 27 -11.82 9.22 -11.79
N VAL A 28 -11.42 9.30 -10.53
CA VAL A 28 -11.87 10.34 -9.58
C VAL A 28 -11.49 11.74 -10.09
N LEU A 29 -10.31 11.91 -10.69
CA LEU A 29 -9.91 13.17 -11.34
C LEU A 29 -10.79 13.51 -12.56
N GLY A 30 -11.31 12.51 -13.25
CA GLY A 30 -12.28 12.65 -14.35
C GLY A 30 -13.73 12.79 -13.89
N GLY A 31 -14.00 12.82 -12.58
CA GLY A 31 -15.35 12.88 -12.02
C GLY A 31 -16.11 11.54 -11.99
N MET A 32 -15.40 10.41 -12.20
CA MET A 32 -15.96 9.06 -12.12
C MET A 32 -15.46 8.33 -10.87
N ASP A 33 -16.34 7.70 -10.11
CA ASP A 33 -15.95 6.96 -8.90
C ASP A 33 -15.96 5.44 -9.12
N PHE A 34 -14.78 4.82 -9.22
CA PHE A 34 -14.64 3.36 -9.26
C PHE A 34 -14.28 2.79 -7.89
N SER A 35 -15.16 3.00 -6.91
CA SER A 35 -14.98 2.50 -5.53
C SER A 35 -14.74 0.98 -5.46
N PHE A 36 -15.21 0.21 -6.45
CA PHE A 36 -14.92 -1.22 -6.58
C PHE A 36 -13.43 -1.52 -6.77
N LEU A 37 -12.69 -0.69 -7.52
CA LEU A 37 -11.26 -0.90 -7.76
C LEU A 37 -10.43 -0.70 -6.49
N GLU A 38 -10.82 0.25 -5.63
CA GLU A 38 -10.18 0.43 -4.32
C GLU A 38 -10.48 -0.75 -3.39
N MET A 39 -11.70 -1.27 -3.39
CA MET A 39 -12.04 -2.50 -2.67
C MET A 39 -11.21 -3.69 -3.17
N ALA A 40 -11.05 -3.82 -4.49
CA ALA A 40 -10.20 -4.86 -5.08
C ALA A 40 -8.73 -4.68 -4.67
N ALA A 41 -8.18 -3.46 -4.75
CA ALA A 41 -6.82 -3.14 -4.34
C ALA A 41 -6.58 -3.46 -2.85
N PHE A 42 -7.55 -3.12 -2.00
CA PHE A 42 -7.52 -3.44 -0.58
C PHE A 42 -7.49 -4.96 -0.33
N CYS A 43 -8.40 -5.71 -0.96
CA CYS A 43 -8.47 -7.17 -0.84
C CYS A 43 -7.19 -7.85 -1.33
N ILE A 44 -6.66 -7.43 -2.49
CA ILE A 44 -5.41 -7.98 -3.05
C ILE A 44 -4.24 -7.71 -2.10
N THR A 45 -4.17 -6.50 -1.53
CA THR A 45 -3.16 -6.15 -0.53
C THR A 45 -3.28 -7.02 0.72
N GLY A 46 -4.50 -7.21 1.25
CA GLY A 46 -4.75 -8.04 2.43
C GLY A 46 -4.37 -9.51 2.22
N ILE A 47 -4.77 -10.08 1.08
CA ILE A 47 -4.40 -11.45 0.69
C ILE A 47 -2.87 -11.57 0.61
N THR A 48 -2.22 -10.61 -0.05
CA THR A 48 -0.75 -10.61 -0.18
C THR A 48 -0.05 -10.63 1.18
N LEU A 49 -0.49 -9.81 2.13
CA LEU A 49 0.10 -9.77 3.48
C LEU A 49 -0.09 -11.10 4.24
N LEU A 50 -1.26 -11.72 4.13
CA LEU A 50 -1.51 -13.03 4.75
C LEU A 50 -0.60 -14.11 4.17
N PHE A 51 -0.42 -14.12 2.85
CA PHE A 51 0.41 -15.12 2.21
C PHE A 51 1.91 -14.90 2.47
N LEU A 52 2.37 -13.64 2.54
CA LEU A 52 3.72 -13.32 3.02
C LEU A 52 3.93 -13.76 4.49
N ALA A 53 2.90 -13.64 5.34
CA ALA A 53 2.95 -14.13 6.71
C ALA A 53 2.90 -15.67 6.81
N ALA A 54 2.17 -16.33 5.91
CA ALA A 54 1.98 -17.77 5.91
C ALA A 54 3.15 -18.57 5.30
N GLU A 55 4.16 -17.87 4.75
CA GLU A 55 5.25 -18.50 4.03
C GLU A 55 6.03 -19.51 4.90
N LYS A 56 6.27 -20.69 4.33
CA LYS A 56 6.92 -21.81 5.01
C LYS A 56 8.43 -21.60 5.03
N GLY A 57 9.03 -21.48 6.22
CA GLY A 57 10.46 -21.22 6.40
C GLY A 57 10.81 -19.77 6.81
N SER A 58 9.83 -18.85 6.78
CA SER A 58 10.00 -17.49 7.30
C SER A 58 10.14 -17.47 8.83
N SER A 59 11.02 -16.61 9.35
CA SER A 59 11.26 -16.44 10.80
C SER A 59 9.97 -16.02 11.51
N ALA A 60 9.77 -16.46 12.77
CA ALA A 60 8.61 -16.08 13.57
C ALA A 60 8.42 -14.56 13.69
N LYS A 61 9.52 -13.80 13.66
CA LYS A 61 9.50 -12.33 13.66
C LYS A 61 8.86 -11.76 12.39
N ASP A 62 9.22 -12.28 11.23
CA ASP A 62 8.71 -11.80 9.93
C ASP A 62 7.23 -12.12 9.78
N LYS A 63 6.81 -13.34 10.16
CA LYS A 63 5.40 -13.73 10.16
C LYS A 63 4.55 -12.80 11.02
N ARG A 64 5.04 -12.50 12.23
CA ARG A 64 4.38 -11.56 13.14
C ARG A 64 4.31 -10.15 12.54
N ASN A 65 5.36 -9.69 11.86
CA ASN A 65 5.39 -8.37 11.27
C ASN A 65 4.39 -8.24 10.10
N TYR A 66 4.37 -9.18 9.13
CA TYR A 66 3.40 -9.14 8.03
C TYR A 66 1.96 -9.35 8.51
N PHE A 67 1.75 -10.25 9.49
CA PHE A 67 0.43 -10.42 10.10
C PHE A 67 -0.01 -9.17 10.88
N GLY A 68 0.90 -8.52 11.61
CA GLY A 68 0.64 -7.24 12.26
C GLY A 68 0.25 -6.15 11.27
N LEU A 69 0.93 -6.09 10.12
CA LEU A 69 0.59 -5.17 9.04
C LEU A 69 -0.79 -5.46 8.43
N PHE A 70 -1.15 -6.74 8.30
CA PHE A 70 -2.50 -7.15 7.89
C PHE A 70 -3.56 -6.68 8.90
N VAL A 71 -3.30 -6.82 10.20
CA VAL A 71 -4.20 -6.31 11.25
C VAL A 71 -4.33 -4.78 11.16
N VAL A 72 -3.23 -4.06 10.93
CA VAL A 72 -3.27 -2.59 10.70
C VAL A 72 -4.11 -2.24 9.47
N LEU A 73 -3.97 -2.99 8.38
CA LEU A 73 -4.82 -2.83 7.19
C LEU A 73 -6.30 -3.06 7.52
N MET A 74 -6.65 -4.10 8.29
CA MET A 74 -8.04 -4.34 8.72
C MET A 74 -8.57 -3.24 9.63
N LEU A 75 -7.76 -2.73 10.56
CA LEU A 75 -8.12 -1.60 11.42
C LEU A 75 -8.36 -0.33 10.60
N SER A 76 -7.66 -0.15 9.48
CA SER A 76 -7.94 0.97 8.57
C SER A 76 -9.30 0.89 7.90
N TYR A 77 -9.83 -0.32 7.67
CA TYR A 77 -11.15 -0.53 7.08
C TYR A 77 -12.29 -0.51 8.12
N MET A 78 -12.06 -1.10 9.29
CA MET A 78 -13.06 -1.16 10.36
C MET A 78 -13.12 0.15 11.17
N GLY A 79 -12.01 0.88 11.24
CA GLY A 79 -11.90 2.15 11.94
C GLY A 79 -12.77 3.22 11.30
N ARG A 80 -13.27 4.13 12.13
CA ARG A 80 -13.97 5.34 11.67
C ARG A 80 -13.15 6.57 12.02
N GLY A 81 -13.09 7.52 11.10
CA GLY A 81 -12.46 8.82 11.31
C GLY A 81 -10.95 8.84 11.05
N TRP A 82 -10.26 9.84 11.62
CA TRP A 82 -8.86 10.17 11.32
C TRP A 82 -7.87 9.02 11.59
N ALA A 83 -8.14 8.19 12.60
CA ALA A 83 -7.29 7.04 12.93
C ALA A 83 -7.25 5.99 11.80
N ALA A 84 -8.35 5.82 11.07
CA ALA A 84 -8.41 4.89 9.95
C ALA A 84 -7.46 5.30 8.81
N TYR A 85 -7.40 6.60 8.51
CA TYR A 85 -6.48 7.14 7.51
C TYR A 85 -5.01 6.94 7.91
N ILE A 86 -4.69 7.11 9.19
CA ILE A 86 -3.34 6.84 9.71
C ILE A 86 -3.00 5.36 9.55
N CYS A 87 -3.90 4.46 9.94
CA CYS A 87 -3.68 3.02 9.79
C CYS A 87 -3.44 2.64 8.33
N SER A 88 -4.21 3.20 7.39
CA SER A 88 -4.02 2.94 5.95
C SER A 88 -2.66 3.46 5.46
N ALA A 89 -2.28 4.67 5.85
CA ALA A 89 -1.04 5.32 5.46
C ALA A 89 0.22 4.58 5.97
N LEU A 90 0.10 3.81 7.05
CA LEU A 90 1.20 3.04 7.63
C LEU A 90 1.46 1.70 6.94
N VAL A 91 0.50 1.15 6.17
CA VAL A 91 0.63 -0.18 5.58
C VAL A 91 1.79 -0.22 4.59
N TRP A 92 1.84 0.68 3.61
CA TRP A 92 2.90 0.66 2.60
C TRP A 92 4.30 0.99 3.16
N PRO A 93 4.49 2.05 3.97
CA PRO A 93 5.77 2.32 4.63
C PRO A 93 6.19 1.19 5.58
N GLY A 94 5.25 0.56 6.30
CA GLY A 94 5.55 -0.56 7.17
C GLY A 94 6.02 -1.80 6.39
N LEU A 95 5.37 -2.11 5.27
CA LEU A 95 5.79 -3.19 4.36
C LEU A 95 7.22 -2.95 3.84
N LEU A 96 7.48 -1.75 3.31
CA LEU A 96 8.79 -1.38 2.78
C LEU A 96 9.85 -1.30 3.90
N GLY A 97 9.46 -0.87 5.10
CA GLY A 97 10.34 -0.86 6.27
C GLY A 97 10.81 -2.26 6.66
N TYR A 98 9.91 -3.25 6.61
CA TYR A 98 10.27 -4.65 6.87
C TYR A 98 11.19 -5.22 5.79
N GLU A 99 10.92 -4.93 4.52
CA GLU A 99 11.80 -5.33 3.41
C GLU A 99 13.18 -4.64 3.45
N TYR A 100 13.23 -3.38 3.93
CA TYR A 100 14.49 -2.66 4.13
C TYR A 100 15.34 -3.28 5.25
N GLN A 101 14.71 -3.71 6.35
CA GLN A 101 15.40 -4.42 7.43
C GLN A 101 15.99 -5.77 6.99
N LYS A 102 15.48 -6.36 5.91
CA LYS A 102 16.04 -7.57 5.28
C LYS A 102 17.27 -7.28 4.40
N GLY A 103 17.75 -6.04 4.35
CA GLY A 103 18.94 -5.63 3.61
C GLY A 103 18.66 -5.25 2.14
N ARG A 104 17.39 -5.12 1.73
CA ARG A 104 17.08 -4.68 0.36
C ARG A 104 17.39 -3.18 0.19
N PRO A 105 18.02 -2.75 -0.91
CA PRO A 105 18.37 -1.35 -1.15
C PRO A 105 17.16 -0.51 -1.62
N ILE A 106 16.08 -0.49 -0.82
CA ILE A 106 14.81 0.20 -1.12
C ILE A 106 14.62 1.52 -0.32
N GLN A 107 15.72 2.10 0.18
CA GLN A 107 15.68 3.30 1.03
C GLN A 107 14.99 4.49 0.34
N ARG A 108 15.25 4.70 -0.96
CA ARG A 108 14.66 5.81 -1.73
C ARG A 108 13.16 5.63 -1.91
N GLN A 109 12.73 4.40 -2.20
CA GLN A 109 11.33 4.04 -2.38
C GLN A 109 10.57 4.17 -1.06
N LEU A 110 11.17 3.73 0.06
CA LEU A 110 10.60 3.91 1.40
C LEU A 110 10.42 5.40 1.75
N GLN A 111 11.44 6.23 1.49
CA GLN A 111 11.37 7.67 1.74
C GLN A 111 10.28 8.34 0.90
N LEU A 112 10.18 7.99 -0.39
CA LEU A 112 9.21 8.59 -1.30
C LEU A 112 7.78 8.16 -1.00
N VAL A 113 7.55 6.87 -0.77
CA VAL A 113 6.23 6.37 -0.36
C VAL A 113 5.87 6.93 1.02
N GLY A 114 6.78 6.92 1.99
CA GLY A 114 6.54 7.49 3.31
C GLY A 114 6.20 8.99 3.28
N ALA A 115 6.97 9.78 2.52
CA ALA A 115 6.70 11.21 2.37
C ALA A 115 5.37 11.46 1.65
N ALA A 116 5.07 10.71 0.58
CA ALA A 116 3.82 10.82 -0.16
C ALA A 116 2.60 10.43 0.69
N GLU A 117 2.70 9.38 1.51
CA GLU A 117 1.64 8.98 2.45
C GLU A 117 1.35 10.07 3.48
N VAL A 118 2.38 10.66 4.09
CA VAL A 118 2.23 11.74 5.07
C VAL A 118 1.60 12.98 4.43
N LEU A 119 2.06 13.36 3.24
CA LEU A 119 1.57 14.53 2.54
C LEU A 119 0.12 14.32 2.08
N HIS A 120 -0.20 13.16 1.50
CA HIS A 120 -1.57 12.80 1.13
C HIS A 120 -2.50 12.76 2.35
N LEU A 121 -2.09 12.11 3.45
CA LEU A 121 -2.83 12.06 4.71
C LEU A 121 -3.15 13.47 5.23
N LEU A 122 -2.16 14.37 5.22
CA LEU A 122 -2.34 15.75 5.64
C LEU A 122 -3.43 16.43 4.79
N PHE A 123 -3.36 16.31 3.46
CA PHE A 123 -4.33 16.93 2.56
C PHE A 123 -5.74 16.35 2.73
N VAL A 124 -5.87 15.04 2.93
CA VAL A 124 -7.17 14.41 3.23
C VAL A 124 -7.73 14.92 4.55
N LEU A 125 -6.93 14.99 5.61
CA LEU A 125 -7.39 15.49 6.90
C LEU A 125 -7.80 16.97 6.84
N LEU A 126 -7.03 17.80 6.13
CA LEU A 126 -7.37 19.21 5.91
C LEU A 126 -8.64 19.38 5.05
N THR A 127 -8.87 18.50 4.09
CA THR A 127 -10.08 18.53 3.25
C THR A 127 -11.32 18.08 4.03
N VAL A 128 -11.23 16.97 4.77
CA VAL A 128 -12.36 16.34 5.47
C VAL A 128 -12.67 17.01 6.80
N TYR A 129 -11.65 17.37 7.60
CA TYR A 129 -11.83 17.97 8.93
C TYR A 129 -11.53 19.46 8.96
N GLY A 130 -10.66 19.96 8.08
CA GLY A 130 -10.31 21.38 8.01
C GLY A 130 -11.27 22.23 7.18
N GLY A 131 -12.29 21.63 6.54
CA GLY A 131 -13.30 22.33 5.74
C GLY A 131 -12.76 22.95 4.44
N MET A 132 -11.52 22.63 4.05
CA MET A 132 -10.86 23.22 2.88
C MET A 132 -11.21 22.43 1.61
N ALA A 133 -12.44 22.57 1.11
CA ALA A 133 -12.90 21.88 -0.09
C ALA A 133 -12.02 22.12 -1.34
N GLY A 134 -11.35 23.28 -1.43
CA GLY A 134 -10.40 23.59 -2.51
C GLY A 134 -9.16 22.67 -2.56
N LEU A 135 -8.87 21.92 -1.49
CA LEU A 135 -7.79 20.95 -1.44
C LEU A 135 -8.19 19.57 -1.99
N SER A 136 -9.49 19.31 -2.25
CA SER A 136 -9.97 18.01 -2.72
C SER A 136 -9.32 17.59 -4.04
N PHE A 137 -9.22 18.51 -5.01
CA PHE A 137 -8.50 18.25 -6.26
C PHE A 137 -7.04 17.85 -6.02
N TRP A 138 -6.34 18.58 -5.15
CA TRP A 138 -4.95 18.31 -4.81
C TRP A 138 -4.78 17.00 -4.06
N ALA A 139 -5.70 16.66 -3.14
CA ALA A 139 -5.71 15.38 -2.44
C ALA A 139 -5.85 14.22 -3.43
N ASN A 140 -6.77 14.31 -4.39
CA ASN A 140 -6.96 13.30 -5.43
C ASN A 140 -5.74 13.18 -6.37
N LEU A 141 -5.12 14.30 -6.73
CA LEU A 141 -3.87 14.28 -7.52
C LEU A 141 -2.73 13.61 -6.74
N LEU A 142 -2.60 13.91 -5.46
CA LEU A 142 -1.61 13.29 -4.57
C LEU A 142 -1.87 11.79 -4.38
N TRP A 143 -3.13 11.35 -4.35
CA TRP A 143 -3.49 9.94 -4.33
C TRP A 143 -2.95 9.20 -5.56
N VAL A 144 -3.10 9.78 -6.75
CA VAL A 144 -2.55 9.22 -7.99
C VAL A 144 -1.02 9.13 -7.93
N LEU A 145 -0.36 10.20 -7.49
CA LEU A 145 1.10 10.20 -7.35
C LEU A 145 1.59 9.18 -6.32
N LEU A 146 0.85 9.02 -5.22
CA LEU A 146 1.11 8.02 -4.20
C LEU A 146 0.92 6.60 -4.75
N ALA A 147 -0.14 6.35 -5.53
CA ALA A 147 -0.35 5.06 -6.19
C ALA A 147 0.80 4.73 -7.17
N CYS A 148 1.32 5.73 -7.89
CA CYS A 148 2.53 5.59 -8.70
C CYS A 148 3.77 5.25 -7.87
N ALA A 149 3.97 5.91 -6.73
CA ALA A 149 5.08 5.62 -5.82
C ALA A 149 5.00 4.20 -5.23
N ARG A 150 3.80 3.77 -4.82
CA ARG A 150 3.50 2.40 -4.37
C ARG A 150 3.77 1.39 -5.48
N GLY A 151 3.34 1.67 -6.71
CA GLY A 151 3.59 0.83 -7.88
C GLY A 151 5.07 0.69 -8.21
N TRP A 152 5.83 1.79 -8.14
CA TRP A 152 7.29 1.76 -8.33
C TRP A 152 7.99 0.95 -7.23
N ALA A 153 7.56 1.09 -5.98
CA ALA A 153 8.08 0.31 -4.86
C ALA A 153 7.80 -1.19 -5.06
N ALA A 154 6.57 -1.57 -5.41
CA ALA A 154 6.20 -2.94 -5.73
C ALA A 154 7.00 -3.51 -6.91
N LEU A 155 7.18 -2.73 -7.99
CA LEU A 155 7.99 -3.12 -9.14
C LEU A 155 9.45 -3.34 -8.76
N SER A 156 10.01 -2.50 -7.89
CA SER A 156 11.38 -2.67 -7.40
C SER A 156 11.56 -3.94 -6.57
N LEU A 157 10.59 -4.27 -5.70
CA LEU A 157 10.57 -5.53 -4.95
C LEU A 157 10.44 -6.74 -5.87
N TYR A 158 9.58 -6.64 -6.90
CA TYR A 158 9.41 -7.68 -7.90
C TYR A 158 10.70 -7.96 -8.68
N LYS A 159 11.37 -6.92 -9.20
CA LYS A 159 12.64 -7.05 -9.93
C LYS A 159 13.75 -7.65 -9.07
N MET A 160 13.85 -7.25 -7.80
CA MET A 160 14.81 -7.84 -6.86
C MET A 160 14.55 -9.32 -6.52
N GLN A 161 13.45 -9.91 -6.96
CA GLN A 161 13.21 -11.36 -6.89
C GLN A 161 13.51 -12.09 -8.20
N GLU A 162 13.76 -11.36 -9.28
CA GLU A 162 14.18 -11.91 -10.56
C GLU A 162 15.70 -12.09 -10.62
N ASP A 163 16.43 -11.22 -9.92
CA ASP A 163 17.91 -11.23 -9.84
C ASP A 163 18.48 -12.16 -8.73
N ALA A 164 17.63 -12.84 -7.95
CA ALA A 164 17.98 -13.67 -6.79
C ALA A 164 17.77 -15.17 -7.05
#